data_AF-A0A1W1YSW9-F1
#
_entry.id   AF-A0A1W1YSW9-F1
#
_cell.length_a   1.000
_cell.length_b   1.000
_cell.length_c   1.000
_cell.angle_alpha   90.00
_cell.angle_beta   90.00
_cell.angle_gamma   90.00
#
_symmetry.space_group_name_H-M   'P 1'
#
loop_
_entity.id
_entity.type
_entity.pdbx_description
1 polymer ?
#
loop_
_entity_poly.entity_id
_entity_poly.type
_entity_poly.pdbx_seq_one_letter_code
_entity_poly.pdbx_strand_id
1 'polypeptide(L)'
;MSEARQMSIFDPPAKEQRLTQCMKIVKYLHDFGSITPVQAMQDLGVMRLAARISDLEAEGWEIQHDRETGRNRYGEKTTYAKYSLKGS
;
A
#
# COMPACT_ATOMS: atom_id res chain seq x y z
N MET A 1 6.16 -22.21 -14.91
CA MET A 1 6.88 -21.10 -14.22
C MET A 1 5.94 -19.91 -14.29
N SER A 2 5.14 -19.50 -13.31
CA SER A 2 5.57 -19.04 -11.98
C SER A 2 4.38 -18.81 -11.01
N GLU A 3 3.59 -19.84 -10.70
CA GLU A 3 2.55 -19.70 -9.65
C GLU A 3 3.12 -19.99 -8.24
N ALA A 4 4.22 -20.75 -8.17
CA ALA A 4 4.84 -21.19 -6.93
C ALA A 4 5.62 -20.10 -6.16
N ARG A 5 5.86 -18.92 -6.76
CA ARG A 5 6.63 -17.84 -6.10
C ARG A 5 5.77 -16.91 -5.25
N GLN A 6 4.44 -16.95 -5.42
CA GLN A 6 3.52 -16.11 -4.66
C GLN A 6 3.22 -16.69 -3.26
N MET A 7 3.24 -18.03 -3.11
CA MET A 7 2.87 -18.71 -1.85
C MET A 7 4.02 -18.89 -0.86
N SER A 8 5.28 -18.63 -1.24
CA SER A 8 6.45 -18.81 -0.36
C SER A 8 6.96 -17.52 0.30
N ILE A 9 6.21 -16.41 0.21
CA ILE A 9 6.52 -15.13 0.88
C ILE A 9 6.01 -15.09 2.33
N PHE A 10 5.11 -16.01 2.71
CA PHE A 10 4.42 -15.98 4.00
C PHE A 10 5.10 -16.76 5.14
N ASP A 11 6.21 -17.43 4.88
CA ASP A 11 6.97 -18.15 5.91
C ASP A 11 8.26 -17.40 6.29
N PRO A 12 8.25 -16.55 7.35
CA PRO A 12 9.44 -15.82 7.76
C PRO A 12 10.39 -16.74 8.58
N PRO A 13 11.71 -16.68 8.36
CA PRO A 13 12.67 -17.38 9.20
C PRO A 13 12.80 -16.74 10.59
N ALA A 14 13.27 -17.54 11.55
CA ALA A 14 13.22 -17.42 13.01
C ALA A 14 13.92 -16.21 13.69
N LYS A 15 13.93 -15.02 13.08
CA LYS A 15 14.39 -13.77 13.71
C LYS A 15 13.45 -12.67 13.28
N GLU A 16 12.56 -12.24 14.18
CA GLU A 16 11.44 -11.31 13.96
C GLU A 16 11.69 -10.30 12.84
N GLN A 17 11.29 -10.69 11.63
CA GLN A 17 11.50 -9.87 10.44
C GLN A 17 10.43 -8.80 10.48
N ARG A 18 10.84 -7.58 10.83
CA ARG A 18 9.99 -6.41 10.64
C ARG A 18 9.63 -6.32 9.16
N LEU A 19 8.37 -6.62 8.83
CA LEU A 19 7.81 -6.40 7.49
C LEU A 19 8.22 -5.01 6.99
N THR A 20 8.77 -4.96 5.78
CA THR A 20 9.13 -3.68 5.15
C THR A 20 7.88 -2.82 4.98
N GLN A 21 8.06 -1.50 4.86
CA GLN A 21 6.93 -0.60 4.61
C GLN A 21 6.14 -1.01 3.36
N CYS A 22 6.82 -1.44 2.30
CA CYS A 22 6.22 -1.96 1.07
C CYS A 22 5.34 -3.19 1.33
N MET A 23 5.86 -4.19 2.06
CA MET A 23 5.09 -5.40 2.39
C MET A 23 3.87 -5.10 3.27
N LYS A 24 3.99 -4.16 4.22
CA LYS A 24 2.84 -3.71 5.03
C LYS A 24 1.75 -3.07 4.17
N ILE A 25 2.13 -2.26 3.18
CA ILE A 25 1.19 -1.65 2.24
C ILE A 25 0.51 -2.73 1.41
N VAL A 26 1.26 -3.67 0.82
CA VAL A 26 0.69 -4.78 0.04
C VAL A 26 -0.32 -5.56 0.88
N LYS A 27 0.04 -5.92 2.12
CA LYS A 27 -0.89 -6.61 3.02
C LYS A 27 -2.15 -5.78 3.26
N TYR A 28 -2.01 -4.49 3.56
CA TYR A 28 -3.14 -3.59 3.77
C TYR A 28 -4.05 -3.49 2.53
N LEU A 29 -3.47 -3.42 1.33
CA LEU A 29 -4.22 -3.40 0.08
C LEU A 29 -5.00 -4.69 -0.14
N HIS A 30 -4.44 -5.85 0.19
CA HIS A 30 -5.17 -7.12 0.15
C HIS A 30 -6.29 -7.21 1.19
N ASP A 31 -6.05 -6.74 2.42
CA ASP A 31 -7.01 -6.83 3.52
C ASP A 31 -8.17 -5.82 3.38
N PHE A 32 -7.90 -4.61 2.90
CA PHE A 32 -8.83 -3.46 2.92
C PHE A 32 -9.14 -2.88 1.54
N GLY A 33 -8.54 -3.42 0.47
CA GLY A 33 -8.80 -3.06 -0.92
C GLY A 33 -8.11 -1.78 -1.42
N SER A 34 -7.95 -0.77 -0.57
CA SER A 34 -7.28 0.48 -0.97
C SER A 34 -6.66 1.24 0.20
N ILE A 35 -5.72 2.13 -0.10
CA ILE A 35 -5.07 2.97 0.90
C ILE A 35 -4.88 4.40 0.42
N THR A 36 -5.08 5.34 1.33
CA THR A 36 -4.81 6.77 1.15
C THR A 36 -3.57 7.19 1.97
N PRO A 37 -2.93 8.33 1.69
CA PRO A 37 -1.80 8.80 2.48
C PRO A 37 -2.09 8.96 3.97
N VAL A 38 -3.32 9.36 4.32
CA VAL A 38 -3.73 9.53 5.73
C VAL A 38 -3.82 8.18 6.43
N GLN A 39 -4.44 7.17 5.80
CA GLN A 39 -4.49 5.80 6.34
C GLN A 39 -3.09 5.20 6.46
N ALA A 40 -2.23 5.37 5.45
CA ALA A 40 -0.85 4.88 5.51
C ALA A 40 -0.07 5.49 6.69
N MET A 41 -0.27 6.77 6.97
CA MET A 41 0.32 7.45 8.12
C MET A 41 -0.26 6.93 9.45
N GLN A 42 -1.59 6.85 9.57
CA GLN A 42 -2.28 6.52 10.81
C GLN A 42 -2.17 5.05 11.19
N ASP A 43 -2.33 4.16 10.21
CA ASP A 43 -2.48 2.71 10.45
C ASP A 43 -1.14 1.97 10.33
N LEU A 44 -0.25 2.44 9.45
CA LEU A 44 1.02 1.77 9.14
C LEU A 44 2.28 2.54 9.55
N GLY A 45 2.14 3.82 9.94
CA GLY A 45 3.28 4.70 10.23
C GLY A 45 4.11 5.05 8.98
N VAL A 46 3.51 5.03 7.79
CA VAL A 46 4.19 5.32 6.51
C VAL A 46 3.92 6.76 6.08
N MET A 47 4.94 7.61 6.21
CA MET A 47 4.84 9.04 5.88
C MET A 47 4.97 9.36 4.39
N ARG A 48 5.64 8.49 3.62
CA ARG A 48 5.92 8.69 2.19
C ARG A 48 5.28 7.61 1.34
N LEU A 49 3.95 7.48 1.42
CA LEU A 49 3.20 6.46 0.70
C LEU A 49 3.55 6.42 -0.79
N ALA A 50 3.51 7.56 -1.48
CA ALA A 50 3.81 7.63 -2.91
C ALA A 50 5.20 7.08 -3.29
N ALA A 51 6.21 7.27 -2.42
CA ALA A 51 7.54 6.71 -2.66
C ALA A 51 7.51 5.18 -2.56
N ARG A 52 6.79 4.63 -1.59
CA ARG A 52 6.61 3.17 -1.43
C ARG A 52 5.79 2.55 -2.55
N ILE A 53 4.78 3.27 -3.06
CA ILE A 53 4.04 2.86 -4.26
C ILE A 53 4.97 2.79 -5.47
N SER A 54 5.83 3.79 -5.67
CA SER A 54 6.82 3.77 -6.77
C SER A 54 7.83 2.63 -6.61
N ASP A 55 8.27 2.32 -5.38
CA ASP A 55 9.14 1.16 -5.13
C ASP A 55 8.42 -0.16 -5.49
N LEU A 56 7.14 -0.30 -5.12
CA LEU A 56 6.32 -1.47 -5.46
C LEU A 56 6.12 -1.61 -6.98
N GLU A 57 5.85 -0.52 -7.70
CA GLU A 57 5.73 -0.55 -9.16
C GLU A 57 7.04 -0.96 -9.82
N ALA A 58 8.19 -0.48 -9.30
CA ALA A 58 9.51 -0.89 -9.77
C ALA A 58 9.82 -2.38 -9.49
N GLU A 59 9.25 -2.94 -8.41
CA GLU A 59 9.29 -4.37 -8.11
C GLU A 59 8.30 -5.20 -8.97
N GLY A 60 7.44 -4.55 -9.74
CA GLY A 60 6.51 -5.19 -10.69
C GLY A 60 5.07 -5.35 -10.18
N TRP A 61 4.69 -4.69 -9.09
CA TRP A 61 3.30 -4.69 -8.63
C TRP A 61 2.41 -3.82 -9.52
N GLU A 62 1.27 -4.36 -9.97
CA GLU A 62 0.27 -3.57 -10.70
C GLU A 62 -0.64 -2.80 -9.74
N ILE A 63 -0.37 -1.51 -9.57
CA ILE A 63 -1.12 -0.61 -8.68
C ILE A 63 -2.01 0.33 -9.51
N GLN A 64 -3.27 0.43 -9.12
CA GLN A 64 -4.21 1.38 -9.69
C GLN A 64 -4.18 2.70 -8.91
N HIS A 65 -4.24 3.81 -9.64
CA HIS A 65 -4.19 5.18 -9.12
C HIS A 65 -5.54 5.85 -9.32
N ASP A 66 -6.24 6.06 -8.22
CA ASP A 66 -7.47 6.83 -8.18
C ASP A 66 -7.28 8.10 -7.35
N ARG A 67 -8.32 8.94 -7.35
CA ARG A 67 -8.39 10.16 -6.55
C ARG A 67 -9.64 10.14 -5.69
N GLU A 68 -9.47 10.49 -4.42
CA GLU A 68 -10.56 10.68 -3.49
C GLU A 68 -10.64 12.15 -3.09
N THR A 69 -11.85 12.69 -2.98
CA THR A 69 -12.11 14.06 -2.54
C THR A 69 -12.66 14.04 -1.11
N GLY A 70 -12.06 14.84 -0.24
CA GLY A 70 -12.56 15.11 1.11
C GLY A 70 -12.58 16.60 1.42
N ARG A 71 -12.80 16.92 2.70
CA ARG A 71 -12.59 18.27 3.25
C ARG A 71 -11.46 18.26 4.25
N ASN A 72 -10.62 19.28 4.22
CA ASN A 72 -9.59 19.46 5.23
C ASN A 72 -10.19 20.05 6.53
N ARG A 73 -9.35 20.28 7.56
CA ARG A 73 -9.78 20.82 8.86
C ARG A 73 -10.34 22.26 8.79
N TYR A 74 -10.09 22.97 7.69
CA TYR A 74 -10.63 24.32 7.42
C TYR A 74 -11.91 24.28 6.57
N GLY A 75 -12.41 23.09 6.23
CA GLY A 75 -13.63 22.89 5.44
C GLY A 75 -13.43 22.99 3.91
N GLU A 76 -12.21 23.21 3.44
CA GLU A 76 -11.91 23.35 2.02
C GLU A 76 -11.93 21.99 1.32
N LYS A 77 -12.43 21.95 0.08
CA LYS A 77 -12.41 20.74 -0.75
C LYS A 77 -10.96 20.40 -1.10
N THR A 78 -10.54 19.17 -0.84
CA THR A 78 -9.20 18.67 -1.17
C THR A 78 -9.33 17.33 -1.88
N THR A 79 -8.50 17.11 -2.89
CA THR A 79 -8.41 15.83 -3.60
C THR A 79 -7.03 15.22 -3.36
N TYR A 80 -6.98 13.95 -3.02
CA TYR A 80 -5.77 13.22 -2.70
C TYR A 80 -5.75 11.84 -3.38
N ALA A 81 -4.58 11.22 -3.44
CA ALA A 81 -4.40 9.93 -4.08
C ALA A 81 -5.03 8.80 -3.26
N LYS A 82 -5.53 7.80 -3.97
CA LYS A 82 -6.00 6.52 -3.43
C LYS A 82 -5.41 5.41 -4.29
N TYR A 83 -4.80 4.42 -3.66
CA TYR A 83 -4.13 3.33 -4.34
C TYR A 83 -4.82 2.01 -4.03
N SER A 84 -4.96 1.15 -5.03
CA SER A 84 -5.46 -0.22 -4.91
C SER A 84 -4.62 -1.16 -5.78
N LEU A 85 -4.74 -2.47 -5.57
CA LEU A 85 -4.17 -3.43 -6.52
C LEU A 85 -5.06 -3.49 -7.76
N LYS A 86 -4.45 -3.60 -8.94
CA LYS A 86 -5.22 -3.73 -10.17
C LYS A 86 -5.88 -5.11 -10.24
N GLY A 87 -7.20 -5.13 -10.39
CA GLY A 87 -7.98 -6.37 -10.50
C GLY A 87 -8.31 -7.09 -9.19
N SER A 88 -8.15 -6.40 -8.04
CA SER A 88 -8.66 -6.86 -6.73
C SER A 88 -10.15 -6.65 -6.56
#